data_AF-A0A371K610-F1
#
_entry.id   AF-A0A371K610-F1
#
_cell.length_a   1.000
_cell.length_b   1.000
_cell.length_c   1.000
_cell.angle_alpha   90.00
_cell.angle_beta   90.00
_cell.angle_gamma   90.00
#
_symmetry.space_group_name_H-M   'P 1'
#
loop_
_entity.id
_entity.type
_entity.pdbx_description
1 polymer ?
#
loop_
_entity_poly.entity_id
_entity_poly.type
_entity_poly.pdbx_seq_one_letter_code
_entity_poly.pdbx_strand_id
1 'polypeptide(L)'
;MHAGLGAARAGHQHLVRTPRGRALRAPRLHPHQRTEHGFAAGSAGLTGGPLRSDDMAVTDPLPPAIDYTNKDYASLRRAMLDLARLRLPEWTDHTPSDLGVVLTDMVAYVGDVILYYQDRIASELFPGTARERRSVLQLLRLIGYEPTPPLPARADLLLTFSVPVGPAVIVIPSGAQFIATQPSDDPATFEYLGPALSLDLHSDQVLPGLAAGQAQFVLPVSHSRSLPPTLLGSSSGEPNQSFRLPHKPPILESLVVEVDEGAGWVRWDRRDNFLYSTGPDGRTLLSTRDSRDYVCQFDENDACSILFGDNVFGRVPPRGTNNVRATCRVGGGVRANVPANTITRAVTALPNLLSVNNPAPAAGGSAAESSETAVRNGPMVYRSGRRAVTPDDCVALAYRAGGVAKARARSRNWNQIDLIVAPQGDSWRPVPEALRTALLAYFEDKRMAGTQLRVLDASPAPVSIAMSVRYDARYQPDPLRQQISDTVARYLAYDAVDFGQALYPSDLFALIEAIPGVLSLDIYRFNRADQPASTLDEDLRRHDLPSMAELPDFIRNALLTRSAVASRVDVGPYELPVLSQFDISLQVG
;
A
#
# COMPACT_ATOMS: atom_id res chain seq x y z
N MET A 1 -63.87 -3.43 -31.92
CA MET A 1 -64.40 -4.61 -32.64
C MET A 1 -63.24 -5.47 -33.07
N HIS A 2 -63.30 -6.73 -32.64
CA HIS A 2 -62.59 -7.94 -33.09
C HIS A 2 -61.06 -8.06 -33.09
N ALA A 3 -60.64 -8.89 -32.13
CA ALA A 3 -59.49 -9.78 -32.14
C ALA A 3 -59.63 -10.93 -33.18
N GLY A 4 -58.51 -11.59 -33.47
CA GLY A 4 -58.41 -12.94 -34.06
C GLY A 4 -56.92 -13.31 -34.18
N LEU A 5 -56.29 -14.13 -33.32
CA LEU A 5 -56.34 -15.60 -33.20
C LEU A 5 -56.09 -16.34 -34.53
N GLY A 6 -55.05 -17.18 -34.59
CA GLY A 6 -54.90 -18.17 -35.66
C GLY A 6 -53.50 -18.78 -35.79
N ALA A 7 -53.40 -20.07 -35.46
CA ALA A 7 -52.19 -20.85 -35.25
C ALA A 7 -51.62 -21.57 -36.49
N ALA A 8 -50.33 -21.92 -36.40
CA ALA A 8 -49.66 -23.16 -36.83
C ALA A 8 -49.75 -23.69 -38.28
N ARG A 9 -48.58 -23.89 -38.93
CA ARG A 9 -47.99 -25.23 -39.20
C ARG A 9 -46.66 -25.18 -39.99
N ALA A 10 -45.70 -25.97 -39.47
CA ALA A 10 -44.74 -26.87 -40.13
C ALA A 10 -43.86 -26.39 -41.31
N GLY A 11 -42.55 -26.41 -41.10
CA GLY A 11 -41.51 -26.41 -42.14
C GLY A 11 -40.22 -27.08 -41.63
N HIS A 12 -39.73 -28.05 -42.37
CA HIS A 12 -38.78 -29.11 -41.99
C HIS A 12 -37.38 -28.74 -41.49
N GLN A 13 -36.98 -29.55 -40.49
CA GLN A 13 -35.68 -30.16 -40.21
C GLN A 13 -34.55 -29.99 -41.25
N HIS A 14 -33.39 -29.51 -40.80
CA HIS A 14 -32.09 -30.12 -41.11
C HIS A 14 -31.18 -30.03 -39.88
N LEU A 15 -31.06 -31.15 -39.16
CA LEU A 15 -30.10 -31.36 -38.08
C LEU A 15 -28.72 -31.68 -38.70
N VAL A 16 -27.74 -30.79 -38.51
CA VAL A 16 -26.32 -31.14 -38.63
C VAL A 16 -25.80 -31.43 -37.22
N ARG A 17 -25.51 -32.71 -36.96
CA ARG A 17 -24.81 -33.20 -35.77
C ARG A 17 -23.30 -33.04 -35.97
N THR A 18 -22.60 -32.51 -34.97
CA THR A 18 -21.16 -32.74 -34.69
C THR A 18 -20.87 -32.31 -33.23
N PRO A 19 -19.80 -32.82 -32.59
CA PRO A 19 -19.97 -33.70 -31.43
C PRO A 19 -19.61 -33.07 -30.07
N ARG A 20 -20.11 -33.71 -29.01
CA ARG A 20 -19.81 -33.44 -27.60
C ARG A 20 -18.30 -33.46 -27.34
N GLY A 21 -17.74 -32.29 -27.02
CA GLY A 21 -16.40 -32.14 -26.47
C GLY A 21 -16.31 -32.74 -25.07
N ARG A 22 -15.47 -33.77 -24.94
CA ARG A 22 -15.15 -34.50 -23.72
C ARG A 22 -14.27 -33.61 -22.84
N ALA A 23 -14.74 -33.30 -21.63
CA ALA A 23 -13.97 -32.56 -20.63
C ALA A 23 -12.69 -33.33 -20.26
N LEU A 24 -11.53 -32.76 -20.58
CA LEU A 24 -10.23 -33.21 -20.08
C LEU A 24 -10.10 -32.75 -18.63
N ARG A 25 -10.21 -33.70 -17.69
CA ARG A 25 -9.88 -33.49 -16.28
C ARG A 25 -8.36 -33.36 -16.14
N ALA A 26 -7.92 -32.25 -15.55
CA ALA A 26 -6.55 -32.09 -15.05
C ALA A 26 -6.27 -33.11 -13.92
N PRO A 27 -5.08 -33.73 -13.87
CA PRO A 27 -4.72 -34.62 -12.77
C PRO A 27 -4.36 -33.80 -11.51
N ARG A 28 -4.93 -34.21 -10.38
CA ARG A 28 -4.63 -33.71 -9.04
C ARG A 28 -3.21 -34.12 -8.65
N LEU A 29 -2.37 -33.16 -8.30
CA LEU A 29 -1.10 -33.40 -7.61
C LEU A 29 -1.41 -33.68 -6.12
N HIS A 30 -1.06 -34.87 -5.65
CA HIS A 30 -0.96 -35.19 -4.22
C HIS A 30 0.51 -35.42 -3.83
N PRO A 31 0.89 -35.10 -2.58
CA PRO A 31 2.27 -34.94 -2.16
C PRO A 31 2.99 -36.28 -2.01
N HIS A 32 4.24 -36.33 -2.45
CA HIS A 32 5.14 -37.47 -2.27
C HIS A 32 5.38 -37.75 -0.78
N GLN A 33 4.87 -38.89 -0.31
CA GLN A 33 5.32 -39.55 0.91
C GLN A 33 6.67 -40.23 0.65
N ARG A 34 7.63 -39.98 1.55
CA ARG A 34 8.87 -40.75 1.72
C ARG A 34 8.50 -42.21 2.01
N THR A 35 9.02 -43.14 1.22
CA THR A 35 9.15 -44.54 1.59
C THR A 35 10.61 -44.92 1.60
N GLU A 36 11.09 -45.18 2.82
CA GLU A 36 12.36 -45.83 3.11
C GLU A 36 12.31 -47.27 2.61
N HIS A 37 13.26 -47.68 1.77
CA HIS A 37 13.47 -49.07 1.43
C HIS A 37 14.80 -49.54 2.03
N GLY A 38 14.71 -50.15 3.22
CA GLY A 38 15.72 -51.06 3.73
C GLY A 38 15.67 -52.38 2.95
N PHE A 39 16.79 -52.78 2.37
CA PHE A 39 16.94 -54.06 1.71
C PHE A 39 17.32 -55.14 2.72
N ALA A 40 16.44 -56.12 2.88
CA ALA A 40 16.69 -57.37 3.61
C ALA A 40 17.29 -58.43 2.68
N ALA A 41 18.22 -59.20 3.24
CA ALA A 41 18.96 -60.27 2.59
C ALA A 41 18.07 -61.44 2.14
N GLY A 42 18.33 -61.95 0.93
CA GLY A 42 17.79 -63.20 0.41
C GLY A 42 18.94 -64.07 -0.11
N SER A 43 19.12 -65.22 0.52
CA SER A 43 20.10 -66.26 0.21
C SER A 43 19.67 -67.11 -0.99
N ALA A 44 20.58 -67.32 -1.95
CA ALA A 44 20.55 -68.46 -2.86
C ALA A 44 21.99 -68.78 -3.29
N GLY A 45 22.48 -69.95 -2.90
CA GLY A 45 23.76 -70.47 -3.34
C GLY A 45 23.63 -71.21 -4.67
N LEU A 46 24.57 -71.00 -5.58
CA LEU A 46 24.96 -71.95 -6.62
C LEU A 46 26.48 -71.86 -6.86
N THR A 47 27.05 -73.03 -7.06
CA THR A 47 28.46 -73.41 -7.05
C THR A 47 29.23 -73.08 -8.33
N GLY A 48 30.53 -72.78 -8.19
CA GLY A 48 31.59 -73.36 -9.03
C GLY A 48 32.34 -72.44 -10.00
N GLY A 49 33.60 -72.13 -9.68
CA GLY A 49 34.65 -71.69 -10.61
C GLY A 49 35.56 -70.60 -10.01
N PRO A 50 36.90 -70.77 -9.95
CA PRO A 50 37.78 -69.71 -9.45
C PRO A 50 37.84 -68.60 -10.51
N LEU A 51 37.27 -67.43 -10.17
CA LEU A 51 37.39 -66.23 -10.99
C LEU A 51 38.87 -65.82 -11.03
N ARG A 52 39.42 -65.81 -12.25
CA ARG A 52 40.68 -65.13 -12.55
C ARG A 52 40.54 -63.67 -12.13
N SER A 53 41.50 -63.20 -11.35
CA SER A 53 41.55 -61.88 -10.72
C SER A 53 41.96 -60.76 -11.69
N ASP A 54 41.41 -60.69 -12.91
CA ASP A 54 41.88 -59.74 -13.94
C ASP A 54 40.75 -59.07 -14.74
N ASP A 55 39.59 -58.80 -14.13
CA ASP A 55 38.60 -57.85 -14.71
C ASP A 55 38.13 -56.88 -13.62
N MET A 56 39.04 -55.99 -13.23
CA MET A 56 38.67 -54.80 -12.46
C MET A 56 37.97 -53.83 -13.43
N ALA A 57 36.65 -53.92 -13.51
CA ALA A 57 35.83 -52.93 -14.19
C ALA A 57 36.23 -51.55 -13.65
N VAL A 58 36.87 -50.73 -14.49
CA VAL A 58 37.13 -49.32 -14.22
C VAL A 58 35.75 -48.67 -14.16
N THR A 59 35.19 -48.57 -12.96
CA THR A 59 34.06 -47.67 -12.70
C THR A 59 34.58 -46.27 -12.94
N ASP A 60 34.23 -45.68 -14.09
CA ASP A 60 34.46 -44.26 -14.35
C ASP A 60 33.94 -43.47 -13.14
N PRO A 61 34.73 -42.53 -12.59
CA PRO A 61 34.28 -41.77 -11.45
C PRO A 61 33.05 -40.96 -11.85
N LEU A 62 32.01 -41.03 -11.02
CA LEU A 62 30.79 -40.26 -11.26
C LEU A 62 31.12 -38.75 -11.32
N PRO A 63 30.52 -38.00 -12.26
CA PRO A 63 30.71 -36.57 -12.32
C PRO A 63 30.34 -35.90 -10.99
N PRO A 64 31.13 -34.92 -10.51
CA PRO A 64 30.78 -34.21 -9.28
C PRO A 64 29.39 -33.57 -9.44
N ALA A 65 28.54 -33.75 -8.45
CA ALA A 65 27.21 -33.17 -8.45
C ALA A 65 27.34 -31.64 -8.41
N ILE A 66 26.83 -30.96 -9.44
CA ILE A 66 26.78 -29.50 -9.47
C ILE A 66 25.62 -29.05 -8.59
N ASP A 67 25.94 -28.41 -7.48
CA ASP A 67 24.97 -27.75 -6.62
C ASP A 67 24.70 -26.33 -7.16
N TYR A 68 23.53 -26.15 -7.79
CA TYR A 68 23.11 -24.88 -8.38
C TYR A 68 22.74 -23.81 -7.34
N THR A 69 22.71 -24.14 -6.05
CA THR A 69 22.51 -23.16 -4.97
C THR A 69 23.82 -22.52 -4.51
N ASN A 70 24.95 -23.17 -4.79
CA ASN A 70 26.28 -22.68 -4.44
C ASN A 70 26.76 -21.64 -5.45
N LYS A 71 26.77 -20.37 -5.04
CA LYS A 71 27.02 -19.23 -5.93
C LYS A 71 28.13 -18.29 -5.46
N ASP A 72 28.88 -18.68 -4.43
CA ASP A 72 30.00 -17.92 -3.90
C ASP A 72 31.34 -18.41 -4.47
N TYR A 73 32.34 -17.53 -4.43
CA TYR A 73 33.70 -17.81 -4.88
C TYR A 73 34.24 -19.17 -4.41
N ALA A 74 34.12 -19.47 -3.12
CA ALA A 74 34.71 -20.66 -2.52
C ALA A 74 34.07 -21.94 -3.09
N SER A 75 32.76 -21.95 -3.29
CA SER A 75 32.05 -23.11 -3.82
C SER A 75 32.27 -23.28 -5.32
N LEU A 76 32.34 -22.18 -6.10
CA LEU A 76 32.68 -22.24 -7.52
C LEU A 76 34.10 -22.77 -7.74
N ARG A 77 35.07 -22.24 -6.97
CA ARG A 77 36.44 -22.72 -6.97
C ARG A 77 36.50 -24.21 -6.67
N ARG A 78 35.80 -24.65 -5.64
CA ARG A 78 35.74 -26.07 -5.25
C ARG A 78 35.13 -26.93 -6.36
N ALA A 79 34.00 -26.53 -6.93
CA ALA A 79 33.34 -27.26 -8.00
C ALA A 79 34.23 -27.39 -9.24
N MET A 80 34.97 -26.33 -9.60
CA MET A 80 35.91 -26.37 -10.72
C MET A 80 37.12 -27.27 -10.44
N LEU A 81 37.69 -27.25 -9.24
CA LEU A 81 38.78 -28.16 -8.86
C LEU A 81 38.31 -29.62 -8.81
N ASP A 82 37.11 -29.89 -8.31
CA ASP A 82 36.54 -31.24 -8.30
C ASP A 82 36.26 -31.74 -9.73
N LEU A 83 35.81 -30.86 -10.63
CA LEU A 83 35.66 -31.18 -12.05
C LEU A 83 37.01 -31.39 -12.74
N ALA A 84 38.02 -30.59 -12.40
CA ALA A 84 39.37 -30.71 -12.96
C ALA A 84 40.03 -32.04 -12.58
N ARG A 85 39.87 -32.50 -11.33
CA ARG A 85 40.36 -33.83 -10.90
C ARG A 85 39.78 -34.98 -11.70
N LEU A 86 38.53 -34.83 -12.16
CA LEU A 86 37.88 -35.83 -13.00
C LEU A 86 38.32 -35.76 -14.46
N ARG A 87 38.45 -34.55 -15.01
CA ARG A 87 38.70 -34.33 -16.45
C ARG A 87 40.17 -34.29 -16.82
N LEU A 88 41.03 -33.93 -15.88
CA LEU A 88 42.47 -33.76 -16.03
C LEU A 88 43.19 -34.50 -14.88
N PRO A 89 43.09 -35.85 -14.82
CA PRO A 89 43.73 -36.63 -13.76
C PRO A 89 45.26 -36.48 -13.72
N GLU A 90 45.88 -36.04 -14.81
CA GLU A 90 47.30 -35.70 -14.91
C GLU A 90 47.69 -34.44 -14.13
N TRP A 91 46.75 -33.55 -13.80
CA TRP A 91 47.02 -32.33 -13.05
C TRP A 91 46.93 -32.60 -11.55
N THR A 92 48.07 -32.86 -10.92
CA THR A 92 48.15 -33.28 -9.51
C THR A 92 48.49 -32.15 -8.52
N ASP A 93 49.08 -31.05 -9.01
CA ASP A 93 49.45 -29.92 -8.16
C ASP A 93 48.27 -28.96 -7.99
N HIS A 94 47.75 -28.86 -6.77
CA HIS A 94 46.66 -27.94 -6.42
C HIS A 94 47.10 -26.94 -5.35
N THR A 95 48.39 -26.64 -5.27
CA THR A 95 48.91 -25.60 -4.38
C THR A 95 48.51 -24.20 -4.86
N PRO A 96 48.43 -23.19 -3.96
CA PRO A 96 48.09 -21.82 -4.35
C PRO A 96 49.07 -21.17 -5.33
N SER A 97 50.26 -21.74 -5.50
CA SER A 97 51.30 -21.24 -6.41
C SER A 97 51.21 -21.84 -7.81
N ASP A 98 50.40 -22.88 -8.01
CA ASP A 98 50.21 -23.48 -9.32
C ASP A 98 49.41 -22.54 -10.25
N LEU A 99 49.84 -22.44 -11.51
CA LEU A 99 49.22 -21.57 -12.50
C LEU A 99 47.77 -22.01 -12.80
N GLY A 100 47.51 -23.33 -12.80
CA GLY A 100 46.16 -23.87 -13.00
C GLY A 100 45.20 -23.46 -11.89
N VAL A 101 45.69 -23.43 -10.65
CA VAL A 101 44.92 -22.95 -9.49
C VAL A 101 44.67 -21.45 -9.60
N VAL A 102 45.67 -20.64 -9.96
CA VAL A 102 45.50 -19.19 -10.14
C VAL A 102 44.46 -18.87 -11.22
N LEU A 103 44.49 -19.59 -12.36
CA LEU A 103 43.48 -19.43 -13.41
C LEU A 103 42.08 -19.84 -12.93
N THR A 104 41.99 -20.93 -12.16
CA THR A 104 40.72 -21.38 -11.54
C THR A 104 40.18 -20.32 -10.58
N ASP A 105 41.05 -19.70 -9.78
CA ASP A 105 40.70 -18.63 -8.84
C ASP A 105 40.21 -17.38 -9.60
N MET A 106 40.87 -16.99 -10.69
CA MET A 106 40.43 -15.87 -11.53
C MET A 106 39.04 -16.13 -12.15
N VAL A 107 38.81 -17.34 -12.68
CA VAL A 107 37.50 -17.72 -13.23
C VAL A 107 36.43 -17.78 -12.15
N ALA A 108 36.76 -18.29 -10.96
CA ALA A 108 35.84 -18.36 -9.82
C ALA A 108 35.42 -16.95 -9.38
N TYR A 109 36.37 -16.01 -9.35
CA TYR A 109 36.10 -14.62 -9.02
C TYR A 109 35.19 -13.96 -10.05
N VAL A 110 35.46 -14.13 -11.35
CA VAL A 110 34.56 -13.62 -12.41
C VAL A 110 33.18 -14.25 -12.32
N GLY A 111 33.10 -15.55 -12.03
CA GLY A 111 31.85 -16.28 -11.83
C GLY A 111 31.02 -15.74 -10.67
N ASP A 112 31.65 -15.49 -9.52
CA ASP A 112 31.02 -14.90 -8.33
C ASP A 112 30.42 -13.52 -8.65
N VAL A 113 31.17 -12.65 -9.34
CA VAL A 113 30.68 -11.33 -9.77
C VAL A 113 29.49 -11.45 -10.73
N ILE A 114 29.54 -12.36 -11.71
CA ILE A 114 28.43 -12.57 -12.65
C ILE A 114 27.19 -13.10 -11.92
N LEU A 115 27.36 -14.07 -11.01
CA LEU A 115 26.26 -14.66 -10.24
C LEU A 115 25.62 -13.64 -9.31
N TYR A 116 26.41 -12.76 -8.69
CA TYR A 116 25.90 -11.62 -7.94
C TYR A 116 24.97 -10.74 -8.81
N TYR A 117 25.39 -10.39 -10.02
CA TYR A 117 24.54 -9.60 -10.92
C TYR A 117 23.29 -10.35 -11.37
N GLN A 118 23.40 -11.65 -11.65
CA GLN A 118 22.25 -12.49 -12.02
C GLN A 118 21.23 -12.56 -10.89
N ASP A 119 21.67 -12.78 -9.64
CA ASP A 119 20.79 -12.85 -8.48
C ASP A 119 20.15 -11.50 -8.18
N ARG A 120 20.91 -10.40 -8.34
CA ARG A 120 20.36 -9.05 -8.23
C ARG A 120 19.29 -8.80 -9.29
N ILE A 121 19.55 -9.12 -10.57
CA ILE A 121 18.58 -8.94 -11.65
C ILE A 121 17.36 -9.84 -11.44
N ALA A 122 17.56 -11.11 -11.07
CA ALA A 122 16.48 -12.05 -10.80
C ALA A 122 15.58 -11.58 -9.65
N SER A 123 16.17 -11.00 -8.60
CA SER A 123 15.43 -10.39 -7.50
C SER A 123 14.52 -9.27 -7.98
N GLU A 124 14.90 -8.51 -9.01
CA GLU A 124 14.10 -7.41 -9.58
C GLU A 124 12.95 -7.87 -10.50
N LEU A 125 12.88 -9.15 -10.88
CA LEU A 125 11.85 -9.66 -11.82
C LEU A 125 10.48 -9.88 -11.18
N PHE A 126 10.40 -10.03 -9.86
CA PHE A 126 9.14 -10.30 -9.17
C PHE A 126 8.78 -9.18 -8.21
N PRO A 127 7.50 -8.75 -8.14
CA PRO A 127 7.11 -7.64 -7.27
C PRO A 127 7.45 -7.87 -5.79
N GLY A 128 7.36 -9.11 -5.32
CA GLY A 128 7.66 -9.46 -3.92
C GLY A 128 9.14 -9.48 -3.55
N THR A 129 10.05 -9.56 -4.52
CA THR A 129 11.51 -9.63 -4.29
C THR A 129 12.25 -8.39 -4.78
N ALA A 130 11.63 -7.59 -5.65
CA ALA A 130 12.23 -6.39 -6.21
C ALA A 130 12.50 -5.35 -5.13
N ARG A 131 13.70 -4.77 -5.15
CA ARG A 131 14.12 -3.74 -4.18
C ARG A 131 14.08 -2.36 -4.79
N GLU A 132 14.27 -2.24 -6.10
CA GLU A 132 14.28 -0.95 -6.78
C GLU A 132 12.84 -0.51 -7.12
N ARG A 133 12.47 0.72 -6.72
CA ARG A 133 11.12 1.28 -6.97
C ARG A 133 10.77 1.31 -8.45
N ARG A 134 11.73 1.56 -9.33
CA ARG A 134 11.53 1.52 -10.80
C ARG A 134 11.09 0.15 -11.31
N SER A 135 11.67 -0.93 -10.80
CA SER A 135 11.32 -2.29 -11.22
C SER A 135 9.90 -2.63 -10.77
N VAL A 136 9.58 -2.31 -9.51
CA VAL A 136 8.24 -2.47 -8.96
C VAL A 136 7.20 -1.70 -9.79
N LEU A 137 7.46 -0.44 -10.12
CA LEU A 137 6.58 0.38 -10.97
C LEU A 137 6.36 -0.26 -12.35
N GLN A 138 7.43 -0.70 -13.01
CA GLN A 138 7.33 -1.33 -14.33
C GLN A 138 6.56 -2.65 -14.29
N LEU A 139 6.77 -3.49 -13.28
CA LEU A 139 6.04 -4.75 -13.10
C LEU A 139 4.56 -4.51 -12.83
N LEU A 140 4.23 -3.53 -11.98
CA LEU A 140 2.85 -3.17 -11.67
C LEU A 140 2.12 -2.56 -12.87
N ARG A 141 2.83 -1.85 -13.75
CA ARG A 141 2.26 -1.36 -15.02
C ARG A 141 1.84 -2.47 -15.97
N LEU A 142 2.50 -3.63 -15.95
CA LEU A 142 2.09 -4.79 -16.76
C LEU A 142 0.68 -5.27 -16.40
N ILE A 143 0.26 -5.09 -15.14
CA ILE A 143 -1.10 -5.40 -14.67
C ILE A 143 -2.02 -4.16 -14.66
N GLY A 144 -1.60 -3.04 -15.26
CA GLY A 144 -2.37 -1.80 -15.31
C GLY A 144 -2.54 -1.11 -13.95
N TYR A 145 -1.62 -1.35 -13.01
CA TYR A 145 -1.58 -0.70 -11.71
C TYR A 145 -0.50 0.40 -11.71
N GLU A 146 -0.94 1.64 -11.57
CA GLU A 146 -0.06 2.78 -11.32
C GLU A 146 -0.23 3.18 -9.84
N PRO A 147 0.85 3.23 -9.04
CA PRO A 147 0.75 3.61 -7.63
C PRO A 147 0.18 5.02 -7.46
N THR A 148 -0.51 5.25 -6.35
CA THR A 148 -1.13 6.55 -6.10
C THR A 148 -0.06 7.63 -5.88
N PRO A 149 -0.13 8.78 -6.58
CA PRO A 149 0.77 9.90 -6.31
C PRO A 149 0.44 10.53 -4.95
N PRO A 150 1.29 11.41 -4.41
CA PRO A 150 1.00 12.09 -3.16
C PRO A 150 -0.33 12.86 -3.23
N LEU A 151 -1.21 12.59 -2.27
CA LEU A 151 -2.53 13.20 -2.22
C LEU A 151 -2.52 14.46 -1.36
N PRO A 152 -3.30 15.50 -1.73
CA PRO A 152 -3.36 16.75 -0.98
C PRO A 152 -4.22 16.61 0.28
N ALA A 153 -3.74 17.22 1.37
CA ALA A 153 -4.56 17.41 2.54
C ALA A 153 -5.76 18.32 2.21
N ARG A 154 -6.88 18.06 2.88
CA ARG A 154 -8.12 18.84 2.77
C ARG A 154 -8.49 19.35 4.15
N ALA A 155 -9.10 20.53 4.19
CA ALA A 155 -9.60 21.14 5.41
C ALA A 155 -10.84 21.96 5.12
N ASP A 156 -11.71 22.08 6.12
CA ASP A 156 -12.82 23.02 6.10
C ASP A 156 -12.42 24.26 6.90
N LEU A 157 -12.33 25.40 6.23
CA LEU A 157 -12.00 26.68 6.87
C LEU A 157 -13.27 27.34 7.35
N LEU A 158 -13.26 27.79 8.60
CA LEU A 158 -14.27 28.70 9.12
C LEU A 158 -13.80 30.14 8.87
N LEU A 159 -14.47 30.82 7.96
CA LEU A 159 -14.26 32.22 7.66
C LEU A 159 -15.22 33.05 8.49
N THR A 160 -14.71 34.02 9.25
CA THR A 160 -15.54 34.98 9.99
C THR A 160 -15.46 36.33 9.32
N PHE A 161 -16.60 36.89 8.97
CA PHE A 161 -16.74 38.19 8.33
C PHE A 161 -17.44 39.20 9.26
N SER A 162 -17.15 40.49 9.08
CA SER A 162 -17.95 41.58 9.61
C SER A 162 -19.09 41.92 8.64
N VAL A 163 -20.32 42.02 9.13
CA VAL A 163 -21.50 42.33 8.33
C VAL A 163 -21.69 43.85 8.27
N PRO A 164 -21.51 44.50 7.10
CA PRO A 164 -21.72 45.94 6.95
C PRO A 164 -23.21 46.27 6.84
N VAL A 165 -23.59 47.52 7.14
CA VAL A 165 -24.98 48.04 7.08
C VAL A 165 -25.47 48.27 5.62
N GLY A 166 -24.64 47.97 4.60
CA GLY A 166 -24.91 48.18 3.18
C GLY A 166 -24.78 46.88 2.35
N PRO A 167 -24.58 46.94 1.01
CA PRO A 167 -24.41 45.73 0.20
C PRO A 167 -23.22 44.91 0.69
N ALA A 168 -23.47 43.65 1.04
CA ALA A 168 -22.51 42.76 1.69
C ALA A 168 -22.20 41.50 0.86
N VAL A 169 -22.24 41.63 -0.47
CA VAL A 169 -21.87 40.54 -1.36
C VAL A 169 -20.36 40.49 -1.51
N ILE A 170 -19.77 39.37 -1.09
CA ILE A 170 -18.34 39.08 -1.19
C ILE A 170 -18.14 38.00 -2.25
N VAL A 171 -17.09 38.12 -3.05
CA VAL A 171 -16.71 37.10 -4.02
C VAL A 171 -15.44 36.41 -3.53
N ILE A 172 -15.51 35.10 -3.33
CA ILE A 172 -14.35 34.25 -3.11
C ILE A 172 -13.95 33.67 -4.49
N PRO A 173 -12.83 34.10 -5.08
CA PRO A 173 -12.42 33.61 -6.39
C PRO A 173 -11.99 32.14 -6.33
N SER A 174 -12.15 31.44 -7.45
CA SER A 174 -11.51 30.13 -7.63
C SER A 174 -9.99 30.30 -7.53
N GLY A 175 -9.32 29.45 -6.74
CA GLY A 175 -7.90 29.57 -6.43
C GLY A 175 -7.57 30.52 -5.28
N ALA A 176 -8.55 30.98 -4.48
CA ALA A 176 -8.26 31.76 -3.28
C ALA A 176 -7.32 31.00 -2.32
N GLN A 177 -6.25 31.66 -1.87
CA GLN A 177 -5.13 31.07 -1.13
C GLN A 177 -5.16 31.39 0.37
N PHE A 178 -4.85 30.38 1.17
CA PHE A 178 -4.73 30.43 2.63
C PHE A 178 -3.47 29.69 3.07
N ILE A 179 -2.83 30.11 4.17
CA ILE A 179 -1.56 29.55 4.63
C ILE A 179 -1.66 29.06 6.08
N ALA A 180 -1.11 27.88 6.33
CA ALA A 180 -0.89 27.36 7.67
C ALA A 180 0.33 28.02 8.33
N THR A 181 0.17 28.50 9.55
CA THR A 181 1.27 28.96 10.39
C THR A 181 1.90 27.75 11.06
N GLN A 182 3.00 27.25 10.50
CA GLN A 182 3.81 26.16 11.07
C GLN A 182 5.16 26.72 11.55
N PRO A 183 5.84 26.04 12.50
CA PRO A 183 7.22 26.37 12.88
C PRO A 183 8.27 26.00 11.81
N SER A 184 7.85 25.68 10.58
CA SER A 184 8.72 25.30 9.46
C SER A 184 8.96 26.48 8.51
N ASP A 185 10.12 26.50 7.85
CA ASP A 185 10.53 27.58 6.93
C ASP A 185 9.70 27.68 5.63
N ASP A 186 8.87 26.67 5.33
CA ASP A 186 8.09 26.58 4.09
C ASP A 186 6.63 26.21 4.43
N PRO A 187 5.73 27.20 4.52
CA PRO A 187 4.40 27.02 5.08
C PRO A 187 3.44 26.40 4.06
N ALA A 188 2.61 25.45 4.52
CA ALA A 188 1.63 24.77 3.67
C ALA A 188 0.57 25.74 3.14
N THR A 189 0.37 25.77 1.81
CA THR A 189 -0.59 26.63 1.13
C THR A 189 -1.82 25.84 0.69
N PHE A 190 -3.01 26.34 1.00
CA PHE A 190 -4.29 25.76 0.67
C PHE A 190 -5.03 26.66 -0.32
N GLU A 191 -5.65 26.06 -1.33
CA GLU A 191 -6.44 26.75 -2.35
C GLU A 191 -7.90 26.29 -2.33
N TYR A 192 -8.81 27.24 -2.57
CA TYR A 192 -10.20 26.94 -2.87
C TYR A 192 -10.35 26.47 -4.32
N LEU A 193 -10.78 25.22 -4.52
CA LEU A 193 -10.84 24.60 -5.85
C LEU A 193 -12.22 24.70 -6.54
N GLY A 194 -13.22 25.23 -5.84
CA GLY A 194 -14.56 25.40 -6.39
C GLY A 194 -14.65 26.53 -7.42
N PRO A 195 -15.80 26.67 -8.11
CA PRO A 195 -16.10 27.84 -8.92
C PRO A 195 -16.14 29.10 -8.04
N ALA A 196 -15.98 30.30 -8.64
CA ALA A 196 -16.07 31.54 -7.89
C ALA A 196 -17.40 31.62 -7.12
N LEU A 197 -17.32 31.86 -5.82
CA LEU A 197 -18.46 31.83 -4.90
C LEU A 197 -18.85 33.25 -4.53
N SER A 198 -20.11 33.62 -4.78
CA SER A 198 -20.69 34.88 -4.31
C SER A 198 -21.48 34.63 -3.03
N LEU A 199 -21.05 35.25 -1.93
CA LEU A 199 -21.63 35.14 -0.60
C LEU A 199 -22.30 36.46 -0.24
N ASP A 200 -23.61 36.43 0.04
CA ASP A 200 -24.30 37.56 0.66
C ASP A 200 -24.32 37.39 2.19
N LEU A 201 -23.63 38.28 2.90
CA LEU A 201 -23.52 38.20 4.37
C LEU A 201 -24.84 38.49 5.11
N HIS A 202 -25.89 38.95 4.43
CA HIS A 202 -27.24 39.10 5.01
C HIS A 202 -28.14 37.88 4.77
N SER A 203 -27.69 36.92 3.96
CA SER A 203 -28.49 35.74 3.59
C SER A 203 -28.33 34.59 4.59
N ASP A 204 -29.13 33.55 4.40
CA ASP A 204 -29.06 32.28 5.13
C ASP A 204 -27.91 31.37 4.67
N GLN A 205 -27.12 31.79 3.67
CA GLN A 205 -25.91 31.08 3.24
C GLN A 205 -24.81 31.10 4.30
N VAL A 206 -24.86 32.08 5.20
CA VAL A 206 -23.89 32.26 6.28
C VAL A 206 -24.53 31.98 7.63
N LEU A 207 -23.75 31.40 8.53
CA LEU A 207 -24.15 31.17 9.91
C LEU A 207 -23.92 32.46 10.72
N PRO A 208 -24.75 32.76 11.74
CA PRO A 208 -24.46 33.87 12.65
C PRO A 208 -23.14 33.62 13.38
N GLY A 209 -22.28 34.65 13.46
CA GLY A 209 -21.01 34.57 14.18
C GLY A 209 -21.18 34.64 15.69
N LEU A 210 -20.05 34.49 16.41
CA LEU A 210 -20.03 34.49 17.87
C LEU A 210 -20.34 35.86 18.49
N ALA A 211 -20.08 36.96 17.76
CA ALA A 211 -20.41 38.31 18.17
C ALA A 211 -21.48 38.94 17.26
N ALA A 212 -22.23 39.91 17.80
CA ALA A 212 -23.22 40.66 17.04
C ALA A 212 -22.58 41.35 15.82
N GLY A 213 -23.23 41.24 14.66
CA GLY A 213 -22.72 41.79 13.40
C GLY A 213 -21.61 40.96 12.73
N GLN A 214 -21.43 39.69 13.13
CA GLN A 214 -20.55 38.75 12.46
C GLN A 214 -21.32 37.66 11.71
N ALA A 215 -20.74 37.20 10.61
CA ALA A 215 -21.21 36.08 9.83
C ALA A 215 -20.08 35.06 9.66
N GLN A 216 -20.43 33.77 9.64
CA GLN A 216 -19.51 32.66 9.50
C GLN A 216 -19.85 31.82 8.28
N PHE A 217 -18.82 31.36 7.57
CA PHE A 217 -18.98 30.49 6.41
C PHE A 217 -17.92 29.38 6.43
N VAL A 218 -18.33 28.16 6.09
CA VAL A 218 -17.42 27.01 6.00
C VAL A 218 -16.99 26.83 4.55
N LEU A 219 -15.70 27.02 4.27
CA LEU A 219 -15.11 26.91 2.94
C LEU A 219 -14.18 25.68 2.86
N PRO A 220 -14.50 24.67 2.02
CA PRO A 220 -13.61 23.53 1.81
C PRO A 220 -12.40 23.95 0.97
N VAL A 221 -11.19 23.64 1.44
CA VAL A 221 -9.93 23.94 0.77
C VAL A 221 -9.05 22.69 0.65
N SER A 222 -8.12 22.71 -0.31
CA SER A 222 -7.16 21.63 -0.51
C SER A 222 -5.73 22.15 -0.66
N HIS A 223 -4.77 21.43 -0.08
CA HIS A 223 -3.35 21.75 -0.17
C HIS A 223 -2.88 21.66 -1.61
N SER A 224 -2.67 22.82 -2.23
CA SER A 224 -2.24 22.91 -3.61
C SER A 224 -1.71 24.29 -3.90
N ARG A 225 -0.85 24.37 -4.92
CA ARG A 225 -0.34 25.60 -5.50
C ARG A 225 -0.53 25.54 -6.99
N SER A 226 -1.31 26.47 -7.52
CA SER A 226 -1.50 26.63 -8.95
C SER A 226 -0.23 27.16 -9.62
N LEU A 227 0.18 26.51 -10.72
CA LEU A 227 1.32 26.93 -11.54
C LEU A 227 0.83 27.59 -12.83
N PRO A 228 1.56 28.58 -13.37
CA PRO A 228 1.27 29.14 -14.68
C PRO A 228 1.47 28.07 -15.78
N PRO A 229 0.87 28.27 -16.97
CA PRO A 229 1.10 27.41 -18.12
C PRO A 229 2.60 27.30 -18.41
N THR A 230 3.12 26.07 -18.38
CA THR A 230 4.55 25.80 -18.53
C THR A 230 4.81 25.04 -19.82
N LEU A 231 5.75 25.54 -20.62
CA LEU A 231 6.20 24.90 -21.85
C LEU A 231 6.99 23.63 -21.53
N LEU A 232 6.61 22.53 -22.17
CA LEU A 232 7.25 21.22 -21.96
C LEU A 232 8.25 20.88 -23.06
N GLY A 233 7.99 21.31 -24.29
CA GLY A 233 8.91 21.10 -25.40
C GLY A 233 8.26 21.13 -26.78
N SER A 234 8.99 20.58 -27.75
CA SER A 234 8.64 20.53 -29.17
C SER A 234 8.30 19.10 -29.57
N SER A 235 7.15 18.88 -30.22
CA SER A 235 6.83 17.59 -30.82
C SER A 235 7.62 17.38 -32.11
N SER A 236 8.23 16.21 -32.25
CA SER A 236 8.87 15.73 -33.47
C SER A 236 7.88 15.19 -34.50
N GLY A 237 6.66 14.85 -34.08
CA GLY A 237 5.65 14.15 -34.89
C GLY A 237 5.80 12.62 -34.91
N GLU A 238 6.70 12.05 -34.11
CA GLU A 238 6.91 10.61 -33.95
C GLU A 238 5.94 9.99 -32.91
N PRO A 239 5.63 8.69 -33.00
CA PRO A 239 4.76 8.01 -32.05
C PRO A 239 5.38 7.88 -30.64
N ASN A 240 4.54 7.73 -29.61
CA ASN A 240 4.93 7.46 -28.22
C ASN A 240 5.88 8.51 -27.61
N GLN A 241 5.81 9.76 -28.06
CA GLN A 241 6.59 10.85 -27.48
C GLN A 241 6.17 11.12 -26.04
N SER A 242 7.16 11.38 -25.18
CA SER A 242 6.95 11.71 -23.78
C SER A 242 7.56 13.06 -23.40
N PHE A 243 6.85 13.82 -22.56
CA PHE A 243 7.28 15.12 -22.08
C PHE A 243 7.18 15.19 -20.56
N ARG A 244 8.31 15.47 -19.90
CA ARG A 244 8.40 15.49 -18.43
C ARG A 244 7.85 16.80 -17.88
N LEU A 245 7.02 16.72 -16.84
CA LEU A 245 6.59 17.89 -16.09
C LEU A 245 7.75 18.41 -15.20
N PRO A 246 7.97 19.73 -15.14
CA PRO A 246 9.10 20.30 -14.41
C PRO A 246 8.91 20.27 -12.88
N HIS A 247 7.67 20.25 -12.39
CA HIS A 247 7.35 20.26 -10.97
C HIS A 247 6.67 18.96 -10.54
N LYS A 248 6.99 18.51 -9.32
CA LYS A 248 6.55 17.23 -8.77
C LYS A 248 5.94 17.42 -7.38
N PRO A 249 4.96 16.59 -7.00
CA PRO A 249 4.06 15.83 -7.86
C PRO A 249 2.89 16.71 -8.34
N PRO A 250 2.42 16.56 -9.58
CA PRO A 250 1.21 17.23 -10.04
C PRO A 250 -0.06 16.58 -9.46
N ILE A 251 -1.06 17.40 -9.17
CA ILE A 251 -2.42 16.94 -8.87
C ILE A 251 -3.10 16.62 -10.20
N LEU A 252 -3.25 15.33 -10.52
CA LEU A 252 -3.73 14.84 -11.82
C LEU A 252 -5.09 15.40 -12.26
N GLU A 253 -5.99 15.66 -11.32
CA GLU A 253 -7.32 16.24 -11.61
C GLU A 253 -7.24 17.67 -12.14
N SER A 254 -6.16 18.39 -11.81
CA SER A 254 -5.93 19.77 -12.26
C SER A 254 -5.10 19.86 -13.53
N LEU A 255 -4.52 18.75 -14.00
CA LEU A 255 -3.61 18.74 -15.14
C LEU A 255 -4.38 18.97 -16.44
N VAL A 256 -4.02 20.04 -17.14
CA VAL A 256 -4.49 20.37 -18.48
C VAL A 256 -3.28 20.41 -19.40
N VAL A 257 -3.30 19.58 -20.44
CA VAL A 257 -2.28 19.56 -21.50
C VAL A 257 -2.86 20.19 -22.74
N GLU A 258 -2.09 21.08 -23.34
CA GLU A 258 -2.45 21.76 -24.58
C GLU A 258 -1.32 21.62 -25.60
N VAL A 259 -1.70 21.38 -26.85
CA VAL A 259 -0.78 21.29 -27.97
C VAL A 259 -1.17 22.33 -29.01
N ASP A 260 -0.21 23.14 -29.45
CA ASP A 260 -0.41 24.02 -30.60
C ASP A 260 -0.34 23.19 -31.88
N GLU A 261 -1.50 23.03 -32.52
CA GLU A 261 -1.66 22.28 -33.77
C GLU A 261 -1.51 23.19 -35.02
N GLY A 262 -1.02 24.42 -34.86
CA GLY A 262 -0.79 25.41 -35.92
C GLY A 262 -1.92 26.43 -36.10
N ALA A 263 -3.09 26.17 -35.51
CA ALA A 263 -4.23 27.10 -35.44
C ALA A 263 -4.47 27.61 -34.00
N GLY A 264 -3.51 27.40 -33.10
CA GLY A 264 -3.60 27.73 -31.68
C GLY A 264 -3.60 26.50 -30.78
N TRP A 265 -3.66 26.77 -29.47
CA TRP A 265 -3.59 25.77 -28.42
C TRP A 265 -4.88 24.96 -28.33
N VAL A 266 -4.77 23.66 -28.53
CA VAL A 266 -5.87 22.71 -28.42
C VAL A 266 -5.68 21.87 -27.18
N ARG A 267 -6.73 21.75 -26.36
CA ARG A 267 -6.73 20.88 -25.18
C ARG A 267 -6.79 19.41 -25.58
N TRP A 268 -5.95 18.62 -24.92
CA TRP A 268 -5.97 17.17 -25.00
C TRP A 268 -6.61 16.59 -23.73
N ASP A 269 -7.14 15.38 -23.82
CA ASP A 269 -7.87 14.70 -22.76
C ASP A 269 -6.98 13.66 -22.05
N ARG A 270 -6.94 13.73 -20.72
CA ARG A 270 -6.21 12.73 -19.92
C ARG A 270 -6.96 11.41 -19.93
N ARG A 271 -6.24 10.31 -20.18
CA ARG A 271 -6.74 8.94 -20.05
C ARG A 271 -5.90 8.16 -19.02
N ASP A 272 -6.52 7.15 -18.42
CA ASP A 272 -5.82 6.18 -17.55
C ASP A 272 -4.88 5.29 -18.40
N ASN A 273 -5.32 4.92 -19.60
CA ASN A 273 -4.58 4.15 -20.59
C ASN A 273 -5.16 4.42 -22.00
N PHE A 274 -4.44 4.06 -23.05
CA PHE A 274 -4.87 4.26 -24.44
C PHE A 274 -5.81 3.18 -24.99
N LEU A 275 -6.02 2.06 -24.29
CA LEU A 275 -6.89 0.99 -24.78
C LEU A 275 -8.36 1.33 -24.55
N TYR A 276 -8.70 1.73 -23.32
CA TYR A 276 -10.06 2.08 -22.95
C TYR A 276 -10.10 3.08 -21.80
N SER A 277 -11.12 3.93 -21.81
CA SER A 277 -11.47 4.81 -20.71
C SER A 277 -12.97 4.77 -20.45
N THR A 278 -13.39 5.09 -19.25
CA THR A 278 -14.82 5.29 -18.97
C THR A 278 -15.12 6.77 -19.16
N GLY A 279 -15.98 7.10 -20.11
CA GLY A 279 -16.47 8.45 -20.29
C GLY A 279 -17.34 8.91 -19.12
N PRO A 280 -17.65 10.22 -19.00
CA PRO A 280 -18.53 10.75 -17.96
C PRO A 280 -19.89 10.04 -17.89
N ASP A 281 -20.38 9.56 -19.04
CA ASP A 281 -21.66 8.85 -19.18
C ASP A 281 -21.56 7.34 -18.80
N GLY A 282 -20.44 6.90 -18.23
CA GLY A 282 -20.21 5.49 -17.86
C GLY A 282 -19.91 4.55 -19.04
N ARG A 283 -19.90 5.05 -20.28
CA ARG A 283 -19.59 4.27 -21.47
C ARG A 283 -18.09 4.08 -21.65
N THR A 284 -17.69 2.89 -22.08
CA THR A 284 -16.31 2.62 -22.49
C THR A 284 -15.99 3.35 -23.80
N LEU A 285 -15.03 4.26 -23.76
CA LEU A 285 -14.46 5.00 -24.88
C LEU A 285 -13.11 4.36 -25.23
N LEU A 286 -12.89 4.11 -26.53
CA LEU A 286 -11.60 3.65 -27.05
C LEU A 286 -10.83 4.86 -27.58
N SER A 287 -9.54 4.97 -27.26
CA SER A 287 -8.70 5.97 -27.90
C SER A 287 -8.45 5.53 -29.34
N THR A 288 -8.86 6.36 -30.29
CA THR A 288 -8.72 6.09 -31.72
C THR A 288 -7.54 6.87 -32.28
N ARG A 289 -7.17 6.60 -33.52
CA ARG A 289 -6.10 7.33 -34.23
C ARG A 289 -6.24 8.86 -34.22
N ASP A 290 -7.46 9.37 -34.10
CA ASP A 290 -7.74 10.82 -34.16
C ASP A 290 -8.06 11.40 -32.78
N SER A 291 -8.12 10.58 -31.73
CA SER A 291 -8.43 11.05 -30.39
C SER A 291 -7.24 11.80 -29.78
N ARG A 292 -7.50 13.02 -29.28
CA ARG A 292 -6.50 13.88 -28.63
C ARG A 292 -6.28 13.44 -27.20
N ASP A 293 -5.78 12.23 -27.02
CA ASP A 293 -5.61 11.62 -25.71
C ASP A 293 -4.15 11.61 -25.27
N TYR A 294 -3.92 11.76 -23.97
CA TYR A 294 -2.61 11.56 -23.35
C TYR A 294 -2.73 10.76 -22.06
N VAL A 295 -1.64 10.08 -21.69
CA VAL A 295 -1.53 9.32 -20.43
C VAL A 295 -0.43 9.94 -19.57
N CYS A 296 -0.59 9.89 -18.25
CA CYS A 296 0.43 10.32 -17.30
C CYS A 296 1.13 9.09 -16.72
N GLN A 297 2.46 9.11 -16.67
CA GLN A 297 3.27 8.05 -16.07
C GLN A 297 4.23 8.64 -15.04
N PHE A 298 4.32 8.01 -13.86
CA PHE A 298 5.19 8.47 -12.77
C PHE A 298 6.48 7.66 -12.70
N ASP A 299 7.64 8.32 -12.66
CA ASP A 299 8.90 7.62 -12.39
C ASP A 299 9.09 7.30 -10.90
N GLU A 300 10.18 6.63 -10.56
CA GLU A 300 10.54 6.28 -9.19
C GLU A 300 10.74 7.50 -8.27
N ASN A 301 10.88 8.70 -8.84
CA ASN A 301 11.07 9.97 -8.13
C ASN A 301 9.80 10.85 -8.19
N ASP A 302 8.63 10.23 -8.38
CA ASP A 302 7.30 10.85 -8.52
C ASP A 302 7.23 11.93 -9.62
N ALA A 303 8.11 11.87 -10.62
CA ALA A 303 8.03 12.76 -11.77
C ALA A 303 6.99 12.24 -12.75
N CYS A 304 6.06 13.11 -13.11
CA CYS A 304 5.08 12.79 -14.13
C CYS A 304 5.65 13.10 -15.52
N SER A 305 5.54 12.13 -16.42
CA SER A 305 5.75 12.29 -17.86
C SER A 305 4.42 12.11 -18.59
N ILE A 306 4.13 13.04 -19.49
CA ILE A 306 2.96 12.99 -20.38
C ILE A 306 3.36 12.18 -21.60
N LEU A 307 2.71 11.05 -21.81
CA LEU A 307 2.87 10.17 -22.96
C LEU A 307 1.73 10.44 -23.96
N PHE A 308 2.08 10.60 -25.22
CA PHE A 308 1.14 10.69 -26.33
C PHE A 308 1.00 9.36 -27.09
N GLY A 309 -0.07 9.23 -27.88
CA GLY A 309 -0.38 8.01 -28.61
C GLY A 309 0.56 7.71 -29.78
N ASP A 310 0.16 6.74 -30.61
CA ASP A 310 0.95 6.20 -31.73
C ASP A 310 0.20 6.23 -33.08
N ASN A 311 -0.92 6.95 -33.16
CA ASN A 311 -1.88 6.96 -34.28
C ASN A 311 -2.60 5.61 -34.53
N VAL A 312 -2.42 4.62 -33.65
CA VAL A 312 -3.31 3.46 -33.54
C VAL A 312 -4.22 3.65 -32.34
N PHE A 313 -3.62 3.93 -31.18
CA PHE A 313 -4.27 4.26 -29.94
C PHE A 313 -3.88 5.68 -29.50
N GLY A 314 -4.79 6.62 -29.74
CA GLY A 314 -4.53 8.04 -29.53
C GLY A 314 -3.69 8.66 -30.64
N ARG A 315 -3.94 9.94 -30.89
CA ARG A 315 -3.25 10.74 -31.92
C ARG A 315 -1.84 11.10 -31.48
N VAL A 316 -0.91 11.17 -32.44
CA VAL A 316 0.42 11.75 -32.24
C VAL A 316 0.33 13.28 -32.32
N PRO A 317 0.93 14.04 -31.38
CA PRO A 317 0.93 15.50 -31.45
C PRO A 317 1.67 15.96 -32.72
N PRO A 318 1.11 16.90 -33.50
CA PRO A 318 1.74 17.36 -34.72
C PRO A 318 3.12 17.96 -34.46
N ARG A 319 4.01 17.82 -35.43
CA ARG A 319 5.35 18.40 -35.36
C ARG A 319 5.27 19.91 -35.21
N GLY A 320 6.01 20.47 -34.25
CA GLY A 320 6.01 21.90 -34.00
C GLY A 320 7.16 22.32 -33.07
N THR A 321 7.36 23.63 -32.91
CA THR A 321 8.38 24.19 -32.01
C THR A 321 7.71 24.73 -30.76
N ASN A 322 8.16 24.27 -29.58
CA ASN A 322 7.60 24.67 -28.28
C ASN A 322 6.07 24.58 -28.23
N ASN A 323 5.53 23.57 -28.90
CA ASN A 323 4.10 23.43 -29.15
C ASN A 323 3.40 22.53 -28.15
N VAL A 324 4.07 22.10 -27.08
CA VAL A 324 3.46 21.32 -26.00
C VAL A 324 3.61 22.07 -24.69
N ARG A 325 2.51 22.34 -24.00
CA ARG A 325 2.49 22.97 -22.68
C ARG A 325 1.53 22.26 -21.74
N ALA A 326 1.74 22.46 -20.44
CA ALA A 326 0.81 21.98 -19.43
C ALA A 326 0.58 23.04 -18.34
N THR A 327 -0.64 23.04 -17.83
CA THR A 327 -1.02 23.78 -16.62
C THR A 327 -1.43 22.76 -15.57
N CYS A 328 -0.91 22.86 -14.37
CA CYS A 328 -1.29 21.97 -13.28
C CYS A 328 -1.14 22.67 -11.93
N ARG A 329 -1.79 22.10 -10.93
CA ARG A 329 -1.48 22.37 -9.53
C ARG A 329 -0.48 21.34 -9.05
N VAL A 330 0.42 21.78 -8.18
CA VAL A 330 1.32 20.91 -7.43
C VAL A 330 0.96 20.97 -5.97
N GLY A 331 1.19 19.88 -5.26
CA GLY A 331 0.81 19.76 -3.87
C GLY A 331 0.87 18.31 -3.44
N GLY A 332 0.06 17.96 -2.46
CA GLY A 332 0.13 16.63 -1.90
C GLY A 332 1.10 16.49 -0.72
N GLY A 333 1.16 15.29 -0.17
CA GLY A 333 2.10 14.93 0.88
C GLY A 333 1.56 15.09 2.30
N VAL A 334 2.29 14.49 3.23
CA VAL A 334 1.95 14.46 4.67
C VAL A 334 2.16 15.81 5.36
N ARG A 335 3.02 16.69 4.81
CA ARG A 335 3.39 17.99 5.43
C ARG A 335 2.19 18.92 5.65
N ALA A 336 1.16 18.77 4.83
CA ALA A 336 -0.05 19.58 4.90
C ALA A 336 -1.11 19.03 5.86
N ASN A 337 -0.83 17.92 6.57
CA ASN A 337 -1.69 17.43 7.64
C ASN A 337 -1.49 18.29 8.91
N VAL A 338 -2.04 19.49 8.89
CA VAL A 338 -1.81 20.50 9.93
C VAL A 338 -2.84 20.37 11.07
N PRO A 339 -2.47 20.63 12.33
CA PRO A 339 -3.41 20.63 13.45
C PRO A 339 -4.57 21.63 13.28
N ALA A 340 -5.62 21.47 14.08
CA ALA A 340 -6.70 22.45 14.17
C ALA A 340 -6.16 23.84 14.54
N ASN A 341 -6.81 24.89 14.04
CA ASN A 341 -6.51 26.30 14.31
C ASN A 341 -5.10 26.75 13.89
N THR A 342 -4.51 26.13 12.87
CA THR A 342 -3.19 26.51 12.34
C THR A 342 -3.27 27.25 11.00
N ILE A 343 -4.33 27.06 10.22
CA ILE A 343 -4.59 27.81 8.98
C ILE A 343 -5.22 29.15 9.33
N THR A 344 -4.38 30.15 9.58
CA THR A 344 -4.81 31.43 10.18
C THR A 344 -4.66 32.65 9.29
N ARG A 345 -4.04 32.53 8.12
CA ARG A 345 -3.78 33.66 7.21
C ARG A 345 -4.40 33.44 5.83
N ALA A 346 -5.23 34.38 5.39
CA ALA A 346 -5.66 34.47 3.99
C ALA A 346 -4.61 35.27 3.20
N VAL A 347 -4.11 34.70 2.10
CA VAL A 347 -3.21 35.37 1.15
C VAL A 347 -4.03 36.16 0.14
N THR A 348 -5.11 35.55 -0.34
CA THR A 348 -6.09 36.26 -1.17
C THR A 348 -6.89 37.21 -0.28
N ALA A 349 -6.85 38.50 -0.60
CA ALA A 349 -7.62 39.50 0.12
C ALA A 349 -9.12 39.29 -0.11
N LEU A 350 -9.86 39.03 0.98
CA LEU A 350 -11.31 38.95 0.98
C LEU A 350 -11.88 40.14 1.77
N PRO A 351 -12.76 40.97 1.18
CA PRO A 351 -13.38 42.08 1.87
C PRO A 351 -14.08 41.64 3.17
N ASN A 352 -14.02 42.47 4.21
CA ASN A 352 -14.66 42.25 5.51
C ASN A 352 -14.27 40.96 6.26
N LEU A 353 -13.26 40.21 5.81
CA LEU A 353 -12.76 39.03 6.51
C LEU A 353 -12.06 39.46 7.81
N LEU A 354 -12.57 39.00 8.94
CA LEU A 354 -12.01 39.24 10.27
C LEU A 354 -10.99 38.18 10.65
N SER A 355 -11.31 36.91 10.43
CA SER A 355 -10.44 35.79 10.76
C SER A 355 -10.71 34.57 9.88
N VAL A 356 -9.69 33.72 9.79
CA VAL A 356 -9.76 32.39 9.22
C VAL A 356 -9.14 31.42 10.21
N ASN A 357 -9.77 30.27 10.40
CA ASN A 357 -9.19 29.13 11.09
C ASN A 357 -9.72 27.83 10.50
N ASN A 358 -9.04 26.72 10.76
CA ASN A 358 -9.54 25.37 10.49
C ASN A 358 -9.97 24.73 11.82
N PRO A 359 -11.27 24.70 12.18
CA PRO A 359 -11.71 24.14 13.46
C PRO A 359 -11.33 22.66 13.64
N ALA A 360 -11.32 21.91 12.54
CA ALA A 360 -10.79 20.56 12.46
C ALA A 360 -9.36 20.58 11.86
N PRO A 361 -8.49 19.61 12.20
CA PRO A 361 -7.19 19.47 11.56
C PRO A 361 -7.34 19.22 10.05
N ALA A 362 -6.40 19.74 9.26
CA ALA A 362 -6.29 19.34 7.86
C ALA A 362 -5.79 17.89 7.79
N ALA A 363 -6.40 17.08 6.93
CA ALA A 363 -6.13 15.65 6.86
C ALA A 363 -6.29 15.10 5.43
N GLY A 364 -5.92 13.84 5.23
CA GLY A 364 -5.99 13.17 3.92
C GLY A 364 -4.76 13.40 3.03
N GLY A 365 -3.80 14.22 3.47
CA GLY A 365 -2.52 14.37 2.82
C GLY A 365 -1.70 13.08 2.98
N SER A 366 -1.26 12.49 1.88
CA SER A 366 -0.45 11.27 1.90
C SER A 366 0.80 11.44 1.06
N ALA A 367 1.86 10.74 1.44
CA ALA A 367 2.99 10.53 0.53
C ALA A 367 2.55 9.66 -0.66
N ALA A 368 3.43 9.54 -1.66
CA ALA A 368 3.24 8.60 -2.74
C ALA A 368 3.20 7.18 -2.14
N GLU A 369 2.42 6.30 -2.75
CA GLU A 369 2.35 4.92 -2.30
C GLU A 369 3.74 4.27 -2.32
N SER A 370 4.13 3.66 -1.19
CA SER A 370 5.42 2.97 -1.06
C SER A 370 5.46 1.73 -1.95
N SER A 371 6.67 1.30 -2.34
CA SER A 371 6.83 0.09 -3.17
C SER A 371 6.22 -1.14 -2.49
N GLU A 372 6.41 -1.29 -1.18
CA GLU A 372 5.86 -2.38 -0.37
C GLU A 372 4.33 -2.39 -0.39
N THR A 373 3.72 -1.22 -0.23
CA THR A 373 2.26 -1.06 -0.27
C THR A 373 1.72 -1.33 -1.68
N ALA A 374 2.40 -0.83 -2.71
CA ALA A 374 2.03 -1.06 -4.11
C ALA A 374 2.10 -2.54 -4.51
N VAL A 375 3.10 -3.28 -4.02
CA VAL A 375 3.24 -4.73 -4.24
C VAL A 375 2.10 -5.50 -3.57
N ARG A 376 1.68 -5.07 -2.38
CA ARG A 376 0.53 -5.66 -1.66
C ARG A 376 -0.79 -5.35 -2.36
N ASN A 377 -0.99 -4.10 -2.77
CA ASN A 377 -2.26 -3.59 -3.29
C ASN A 377 -2.50 -3.95 -4.76
N GLY A 378 -1.46 -3.89 -5.60
CA GLY A 378 -1.55 -4.10 -7.04
C GLY A 378 -2.29 -5.37 -7.45
N PRO A 379 -1.91 -6.56 -6.92
CA PRO A 379 -2.61 -7.81 -7.20
C PRO A 379 -4.06 -7.84 -6.70
N MET A 380 -4.39 -7.15 -5.61
CA MET A 380 -5.77 -7.05 -5.11
C MET A 380 -6.64 -6.22 -6.07
N VAL A 381 -6.12 -5.07 -6.52
CA VAL A 381 -6.81 -4.17 -7.44
C VAL A 381 -6.96 -4.79 -8.83
N TYR A 382 -5.97 -5.55 -9.29
CA TYR A 382 -6.07 -6.29 -10.54
C TYR A 382 -7.19 -7.35 -10.48
N ARG A 383 -7.27 -8.11 -9.37
CA ARG A 383 -8.30 -9.13 -9.17
C ARG A 383 -9.72 -8.57 -9.14
N SER A 384 -9.93 -7.37 -8.61
CA SER A 384 -11.27 -6.76 -8.55
C SER A 384 -11.81 -6.35 -9.92
N GLY A 385 -10.95 -6.27 -10.95
CA GLY A 385 -11.37 -5.85 -12.30
C GLY A 385 -12.07 -4.48 -12.31
N ARG A 386 -11.67 -3.60 -11.38
CA ARG A 386 -12.23 -2.26 -11.15
C ARG A 386 -13.72 -2.22 -10.77
N ARG A 387 -14.28 -3.30 -10.21
CA ARG A 387 -15.68 -3.38 -9.78
C ARG A 387 -15.78 -3.84 -8.33
N ALA A 388 -16.63 -3.20 -7.55
CA ALA A 388 -16.86 -3.51 -6.14
C ALA A 388 -17.97 -4.56 -6.00
N VAL A 389 -17.62 -5.83 -6.19
CA VAL A 389 -18.56 -6.96 -6.13
C VAL A 389 -18.51 -7.65 -4.78
N THR A 390 -17.31 -7.98 -4.31
CA THR A 390 -17.06 -8.61 -3.01
C THR A 390 -16.56 -7.60 -1.98
N PRO A 391 -16.63 -7.90 -0.67
CA PRO A 391 -16.02 -7.06 0.36
C PRO A 391 -14.52 -6.80 0.11
N ASP A 392 -13.78 -7.82 -0.34
CA ASP A 392 -12.35 -7.67 -0.65
C ASP A 392 -12.12 -6.73 -1.86
N ASP A 393 -13.02 -6.72 -2.84
CA ASP A 393 -12.97 -5.75 -3.94
C ASP A 393 -13.21 -4.33 -3.43
N CYS A 394 -14.13 -4.13 -2.49
CA CYS A 394 -14.34 -2.84 -1.84
C CYS A 394 -13.08 -2.38 -1.10
N VAL A 395 -12.40 -3.27 -0.38
CA VAL A 395 -11.14 -2.95 0.30
C VAL A 395 -10.05 -2.57 -0.71
N ALA A 396 -9.86 -3.37 -1.76
CA ALA A 396 -8.87 -3.09 -2.80
C ALA A 396 -9.12 -1.73 -3.49
N LEU A 397 -10.38 -1.44 -3.81
CA LEU A 397 -10.77 -0.19 -4.44
C LEU A 397 -10.68 1.02 -3.50
N ALA A 398 -10.88 0.82 -2.19
CA ALA A 398 -10.68 1.87 -1.20
C ALA A 398 -9.20 2.29 -1.12
N TYR A 399 -8.27 1.34 -1.13
CA TYR A 399 -6.83 1.65 -1.22
C TYR A 399 -6.49 2.41 -2.50
N ARG A 400 -7.07 2.00 -3.64
CA ARG A 400 -6.89 2.70 -4.92
C ARG A 400 -7.46 4.12 -4.93
N ALA A 401 -8.56 4.36 -4.22
CA ALA A 401 -9.16 5.68 -4.12
C ALA A 401 -8.25 6.69 -3.39
N GLY A 402 -7.37 6.19 -2.53
CA GLY A 402 -6.40 7.00 -1.80
C GLY A 402 -6.96 7.64 -0.52
N GLY A 403 -6.07 8.16 0.33
CA GLY A 403 -6.42 8.74 1.64
C GLY A 403 -6.80 7.71 2.71
N VAL A 404 -6.70 6.41 2.40
CA VAL A 404 -7.02 5.28 3.26
C VAL A 404 -5.74 4.55 3.64
N ALA A 405 -5.40 4.53 4.93
CA ALA A 405 -4.26 3.75 5.43
C ALA A 405 -4.63 2.27 5.56
N LYS A 406 -5.84 1.99 6.09
CA LYS A 406 -6.34 0.63 6.31
C LYS A 406 -7.81 0.57 6.03
N ALA A 407 -8.27 -0.54 5.44
CA ALA A 407 -9.68 -0.80 5.23
C ALA A 407 -10.06 -2.26 5.46
N ARG A 408 -11.27 -2.45 5.98
CA ARG A 408 -11.98 -3.73 6.00
C ARG A 408 -13.40 -3.50 5.50
N ALA A 409 -13.98 -4.50 4.85
CA ALA A 409 -15.37 -4.43 4.44
C ALA A 409 -16.13 -5.65 4.92
N ARG A 410 -17.44 -5.47 5.13
CA ARG A 410 -18.35 -6.56 5.47
C ARG A 410 -19.70 -6.37 4.80
N SER A 411 -20.33 -7.48 4.41
CA SER A 411 -21.72 -7.46 4.00
C SER A 411 -22.60 -7.43 5.25
N ARG A 412 -23.42 -6.39 5.42
CA ARG A 412 -24.37 -6.29 6.54
C ARG A 412 -25.66 -7.06 6.25
N ASN A 413 -26.09 -7.05 4.99
CA ASN A 413 -27.21 -7.83 4.47
C ASN A 413 -27.00 -8.07 2.96
N TRP A 414 -28.06 -8.43 2.23
CA TRP A 414 -28.01 -8.77 0.81
C TRP A 414 -27.69 -7.60 -0.14
N ASN A 415 -27.90 -6.35 0.27
CA ASN A 415 -27.66 -5.17 -0.57
C ASN A 415 -26.93 -4.02 0.16
N GLN A 416 -26.32 -4.28 1.31
CA GLN A 416 -25.62 -3.27 2.10
C GLN A 416 -24.22 -3.74 2.48
N ILE A 417 -23.23 -2.94 2.09
CA ILE A 417 -21.82 -3.16 2.39
C ILE A 417 -21.35 -2.04 3.31
N ASP A 418 -20.77 -2.42 4.44
CA ASP A 418 -20.07 -1.51 5.33
C ASP A 418 -18.58 -1.56 4.99
N LEU A 419 -18.03 -0.43 4.59
CA LEU A 419 -16.61 -0.21 4.37
C LEU A 419 -16.05 0.54 5.58
N ILE A 420 -15.33 -0.17 6.44
CA ILE A 420 -14.66 0.37 7.62
C ILE A 420 -13.31 0.91 7.17
N VAL A 421 -13.09 2.20 7.41
CA VAL A 421 -11.91 2.93 6.92
C VAL A 421 -11.17 3.55 8.09
N ALA A 422 -9.85 3.41 8.05
CA ALA A 422 -8.93 4.15 8.88
C ALA A 422 -8.12 5.09 7.94
N PRO A 423 -8.21 6.42 8.13
CA PRO A 423 -7.60 7.39 7.21
C PRO A 423 -6.08 7.38 7.29
N GLN A 424 -5.41 7.96 6.28
CA GLN A 424 -3.96 8.18 6.32
C GLN A 424 -3.57 9.16 7.44
N GLY A 425 -2.50 8.85 8.18
CA GLY A 425 -1.93 9.68 9.25
C GLY A 425 -1.08 8.84 10.20
N ASP A 426 -0.57 9.47 11.26
CA ASP A 426 0.35 8.82 12.23
C ASP A 426 -0.39 8.19 13.43
N SER A 427 -1.69 8.43 13.54
CA SER A 427 -2.52 7.99 14.66
C SER A 427 -3.91 7.61 14.20
N TRP A 428 -4.60 6.79 15.00
CA TRP A 428 -6.02 6.56 14.82
C TRP A 428 -6.81 7.89 14.87
N ARG A 429 -7.72 8.09 13.92
CA ARG A 429 -8.65 9.23 13.84
C ARG A 429 -9.93 8.80 13.11
N PRO A 430 -11.09 9.43 13.38
CA PRO A 430 -12.30 9.26 12.58
C PRO A 430 -12.11 9.69 11.12
N VAL A 431 -12.92 9.16 10.21
CA VAL A 431 -12.85 9.50 8.78
C VAL A 431 -13.38 10.94 8.58
N PRO A 432 -12.57 11.88 8.06
CA PRO A 432 -13.03 13.23 7.75
C PRO A 432 -14.16 13.21 6.72
N GLU A 433 -15.12 14.13 6.83
CA GLU A 433 -16.29 14.13 5.94
C GLU A 433 -15.90 14.32 4.47
N ALA A 434 -14.90 15.16 4.19
CA ALA A 434 -14.36 15.33 2.84
C ALA A 434 -13.81 14.02 2.23
N LEU A 435 -13.19 13.15 3.04
CA LEU A 435 -12.72 11.83 2.60
C LEU A 435 -13.89 10.87 2.42
N ARG A 436 -14.87 10.89 3.32
CA ARG A 436 -16.10 10.10 3.24
C ARG A 436 -16.84 10.37 1.93
N THR A 437 -17.06 11.65 1.61
CA THR A 437 -17.72 12.07 0.36
C THR A 437 -16.91 11.64 -0.87
N ALA A 438 -15.58 11.80 -0.84
CA ALA A 438 -14.71 11.40 -1.94
C ALA A 438 -14.75 9.89 -2.20
N LEU A 439 -14.73 9.07 -1.15
CA LEU A 439 -14.85 7.61 -1.27
C LEU A 439 -16.22 7.21 -1.83
N LEU A 440 -17.32 7.77 -1.30
CA LEU A 440 -18.66 7.46 -1.80
C LEU A 440 -18.80 7.83 -3.29
N ALA A 441 -18.32 9.01 -3.69
CA ALA A 441 -18.29 9.42 -5.10
C ALA A 441 -17.44 8.48 -5.96
N TYR A 442 -16.29 8.05 -5.45
CA TYR A 442 -15.41 7.11 -6.15
C TYR A 442 -16.03 5.72 -6.36
N PHE A 443 -16.92 5.27 -5.46
CA PHE A 443 -17.59 3.98 -5.59
C PHE A 443 -18.85 4.02 -6.45
N GLU A 444 -19.34 5.19 -6.84
CA GLU A 444 -20.64 5.33 -7.50
C GLU A 444 -20.70 4.63 -8.87
N ASP A 445 -19.62 4.69 -9.64
CA ASP A 445 -19.46 4.00 -10.94
C ASP A 445 -18.91 2.57 -10.81
N LYS A 446 -18.59 2.11 -9.59
CA LYS A 446 -17.93 0.80 -9.34
C LYS A 446 -18.78 -0.18 -8.55
N ARG A 447 -19.74 0.31 -7.76
CA ARG A 447 -20.65 -0.52 -6.95
C ARG A 447 -21.67 -1.24 -7.82
N MET A 448 -22.13 -2.39 -7.35
CA MET A 448 -23.26 -3.08 -7.98
C MET A 448 -24.53 -2.23 -7.89
N ALA A 449 -25.32 -2.22 -8.96
CA ALA A 449 -26.61 -1.55 -8.98
C ALA A 449 -27.53 -2.10 -7.88
N GLY A 450 -28.16 -1.21 -7.11
CA GLY A 450 -29.02 -1.57 -5.97
C GLY A 450 -28.28 -1.81 -4.65
N THR A 451 -26.94 -1.84 -4.64
CA THR A 451 -26.14 -1.99 -3.42
C THR A 451 -25.87 -0.63 -2.77
N GLN A 452 -26.15 -0.51 -1.47
CA GLN A 452 -25.82 0.65 -0.64
C GLN A 452 -24.45 0.45 0.03
N LEU A 453 -23.50 1.34 -0.27
CA LEU A 453 -22.21 1.37 0.40
C LEU A 453 -22.24 2.41 1.53
N ARG A 454 -21.79 2.02 2.73
CA ARG A 454 -21.58 2.95 3.85
C ARG A 454 -20.12 2.96 4.23
N VAL A 455 -19.53 4.14 4.27
CA VAL A 455 -18.19 4.34 4.84
C VAL A 455 -18.36 4.56 6.34
N LEU A 456 -17.70 3.75 7.16
CA LEU A 456 -17.72 3.81 8.62
C LEU A 456 -16.30 4.01 9.17
N ASP A 457 -16.19 4.57 10.37
CA ASP A 457 -14.91 4.76 11.03
C ASP A 457 -14.41 3.45 11.64
N ALA A 458 -13.08 3.25 11.65
CA ALA A 458 -12.46 2.18 12.42
C ALA A 458 -12.69 2.38 13.92
N SER A 459 -13.10 1.33 14.64
CA SER A 459 -13.25 1.41 16.11
C SER A 459 -11.87 1.34 16.79
N PRO A 460 -11.57 2.17 17.80
CA PRO A 460 -10.33 2.03 18.56
C PRO A 460 -10.47 0.90 19.59
N ALA A 461 -9.46 0.04 19.69
CA ALA A 461 -9.29 -0.92 20.78
C ALA A 461 -8.22 -0.38 21.74
N PRO A 462 -8.60 0.26 22.86
CA PRO A 462 -7.64 0.87 23.77
C PRO A 462 -6.86 -0.21 24.52
N VAL A 463 -5.53 -0.23 24.35
CA VAL A 463 -4.61 -1.17 25.00
C VAL A 463 -3.90 -0.47 26.15
N SER A 464 -3.89 -1.10 27.32
CA SER A 464 -3.21 -0.64 28.52
C SER A 464 -2.02 -1.54 28.82
N ILE A 465 -0.85 -0.92 29.01
CA ILE A 465 0.41 -1.61 29.26
C ILE A 465 1.05 -1.04 30.54
N ALA A 466 1.41 -1.92 31.47
CA ALA A 466 2.19 -1.55 32.65
C ALA A 466 3.29 -2.57 32.92
N MET A 467 4.50 -2.08 33.17
CA MET A 467 5.68 -2.92 33.31
C MET A 467 6.70 -2.37 34.31
N SER A 468 7.50 -3.27 34.86
CA SER A 468 8.68 -3.00 35.66
C SER A 468 9.93 -3.50 34.93
N VAL A 469 10.95 -2.65 34.83
CA VAL A 469 12.19 -2.97 34.13
C VAL A 469 13.36 -2.86 35.09
N ARG A 470 14.14 -3.93 35.21
CA ARG A 470 15.44 -3.90 35.88
C ARG A 470 16.51 -3.55 34.85
N TYR A 471 17.34 -2.57 35.18
CA TYR A 471 18.39 -2.08 34.29
C TYR A 471 19.75 -2.04 34.96
N ASP A 472 20.80 -2.14 34.15
CA ASP A 472 22.20 -2.08 34.57
C ASP A 472 22.55 -0.66 35.04
N ALA A 473 23.13 -0.56 36.25
CA ALA A 473 23.52 0.70 36.88
C ALA A 473 24.49 1.57 36.05
N ARG A 474 25.14 1.01 35.02
CA ARG A 474 25.99 1.75 34.08
C ARG A 474 25.21 2.66 33.13
N TYR A 475 23.89 2.43 32.97
CA TYR A 475 23.03 3.22 32.09
C TYR A 475 22.25 4.28 32.87
N GLN A 476 21.99 5.42 32.23
CA GLN A 476 21.18 6.49 32.82
C GLN A 476 19.67 6.16 32.71
N PRO A 477 18.88 6.40 33.77
CA PRO A 477 17.47 6.01 33.80
C PRO A 477 16.60 6.78 32.80
N ASP A 478 16.80 8.08 32.62
CA ASP A 478 15.91 8.90 31.77
C ASP A 478 16.05 8.57 30.26
N PRO A 479 17.26 8.47 29.69
CA PRO A 479 17.42 8.02 28.30
C PRO A 479 16.87 6.61 28.07
N LEU A 480 17.08 5.69 29.02
CA LEU A 480 16.57 4.33 28.93
C LEU A 480 15.04 4.30 28.98
N ARG A 481 14.42 5.07 29.89
CA ARG A 481 12.96 5.25 29.97
C ARG A 481 12.40 5.74 28.64
N GLN A 482 13.03 6.73 28.03
CA GLN A 482 12.60 7.27 26.75
C GLN A 482 12.70 6.21 25.65
N GLN A 483 13.83 5.50 25.56
CA GLN A 483 14.04 4.46 24.56
C GLN A 483 13.03 3.31 24.68
N ILE A 484 12.67 2.91 25.90
CA ILE A 484 11.63 1.89 26.13
C ILE A 484 10.26 2.44 25.72
N SER A 485 9.94 3.69 26.10
CA SER A 485 8.69 4.36 25.73
C SER A 485 8.52 4.44 24.21
N ASP A 486 9.59 4.83 23.49
CA ASP A 486 9.60 4.90 22.02
C ASP A 486 9.48 3.52 21.38
N THR A 487 9.97 2.46 22.03
CA THR A 487 9.84 1.08 21.55
C THR A 487 8.41 0.58 21.69
N VAL A 488 7.75 0.84 22.81
CA VAL A 488 6.33 0.53 23.02
C VAL A 488 5.45 1.35 22.08
N ALA A 489 5.75 2.64 21.91
CA ALA A 489 5.04 3.51 20.97
C ALA A 489 5.17 3.02 19.52
N ARG A 490 6.34 2.49 19.12
CA ARG A 490 6.55 1.86 17.80
C ARG A 490 5.81 0.54 17.64
N TYR A 491 5.74 -0.28 18.69
CA TYR A 491 5.00 -1.55 18.66
C TYR A 491 3.51 -1.36 18.41
N LEU A 492 2.91 -0.32 19.02
CA LEU A 492 1.51 0.09 18.79
C LEU A 492 1.38 1.26 17.81
N ALA A 493 2.42 1.54 17.02
CA ALA A 493 2.34 2.61 16.04
C ALA A 493 1.26 2.30 15.01
N TYR A 494 0.63 3.36 14.50
CA TYR A 494 -0.46 3.21 13.57
C TYR A 494 -0.07 2.41 12.32
N ASP A 495 1.16 2.52 11.82
CA ASP A 495 1.60 1.73 10.66
C ASP A 495 1.97 0.27 11.00
N ALA A 496 2.27 -0.03 12.26
CA ALA A 496 2.73 -1.34 12.71
C ALA A 496 1.58 -2.31 13.06
N VAL A 497 0.39 -1.78 13.32
CA VAL A 497 -0.79 -2.58 13.71
C VAL A 497 -1.77 -2.76 12.54
N ASP A 498 -2.64 -3.76 12.55
CA ASP A 498 -3.73 -3.92 11.57
C ASP A 498 -5.04 -4.38 12.22
N PHE A 499 -6.13 -4.34 11.47
CA PHE A 499 -7.45 -4.78 11.91
C PHE A 499 -7.44 -6.25 12.33
N GLY A 500 -8.02 -6.53 13.50
CA GLY A 500 -8.16 -7.89 14.01
C GLY A 500 -6.84 -8.56 14.38
N GLN A 501 -5.74 -7.80 14.50
CA GLN A 501 -4.44 -8.34 14.89
C GLN A 501 -4.44 -8.76 16.36
N ALA A 502 -4.00 -9.98 16.65
CA ALA A 502 -3.70 -10.41 18.00
C ALA A 502 -2.36 -9.81 18.45
N LEU A 503 -2.36 -9.16 19.62
CA LEU A 503 -1.16 -8.59 20.23
C LEU A 503 -0.62 -9.53 21.29
N TYR A 504 0.69 -9.78 21.27
CA TYR A 504 1.33 -10.72 22.19
C TYR A 504 2.33 -10.01 23.10
N PRO A 505 2.31 -10.26 24.42
CA PRO A 505 3.30 -9.71 25.33
C PRO A 505 4.72 -10.23 25.02
N SER A 506 4.86 -11.42 24.42
CA SER A 506 6.15 -12.00 24.00
C SER A 506 6.92 -11.09 23.03
N ASP A 507 6.20 -10.37 22.18
CA ASP A 507 6.83 -9.47 21.21
C ASP A 507 7.45 -8.26 21.93
N LEU A 508 6.79 -7.77 22.99
CA LEU A 508 7.32 -6.70 23.84
C LEU A 508 8.53 -7.18 24.65
N PHE A 509 8.52 -8.42 25.16
CA PHE A 509 9.70 -9.02 25.78
C PHE A 509 10.88 -9.02 24.80
N ALA A 510 10.69 -9.57 23.60
CA ALA A 510 11.76 -9.64 22.60
C ALA A 510 12.30 -8.26 22.19
N LEU A 511 11.42 -7.25 22.05
CA LEU A 511 11.82 -5.90 21.64
C LEU A 511 12.53 -5.11 22.75
N ILE A 512 12.07 -5.24 23.99
CA ILE A 512 12.62 -4.46 25.12
C ILE A 512 13.88 -5.11 25.68
N GLU A 513 13.95 -6.45 25.76
CA GLU A 513 15.17 -7.14 26.20
C GLU A 513 16.34 -6.97 25.21
N ALA A 514 16.07 -6.68 23.94
CA ALA A 514 17.10 -6.34 22.96
C ALA A 514 17.74 -4.96 23.20
N ILE A 515 17.18 -4.12 24.09
CA ILE A 515 17.74 -2.80 24.41
C ILE A 515 18.97 -2.97 25.31
N PRO A 516 20.15 -2.44 24.91
CA PRO A 516 21.33 -2.46 25.76
C PRO A 516 21.05 -1.80 27.11
N GLY A 517 21.35 -2.51 28.20
CA GLY A 517 21.16 -2.03 29.57
C GLY A 517 19.91 -2.57 30.26
N VAL A 518 18.99 -3.25 29.56
CA VAL A 518 17.88 -3.98 30.19
C VAL A 518 18.38 -5.34 30.69
N LEU A 519 18.18 -5.62 31.98
CA LEU A 519 18.56 -6.89 32.62
C LEU A 519 17.36 -7.85 32.73
N SER A 520 16.17 -7.32 33.04
CA SER A 520 14.92 -8.10 33.01
C SER A 520 13.70 -7.20 32.86
N LEU A 521 12.62 -7.76 32.33
CA LEU A 521 11.32 -7.11 32.18
C LEU A 521 10.25 -7.94 32.90
N ASP A 522 9.35 -7.25 33.63
CA ASP A 522 8.16 -7.82 34.23
C ASP A 522 6.94 -7.00 33.78
N ILE A 523 6.16 -7.52 32.83
CA ILE A 523 4.88 -6.92 32.45
C ILE A 523 3.82 -7.40 33.43
N TYR A 524 3.05 -6.50 34.04
CA TYR A 524 1.99 -6.84 35.00
C TYR A 524 0.62 -6.29 34.61
N ARG A 525 0.53 -5.53 33.51
CA ARG A 525 -0.73 -5.18 32.85
C ARG A 525 -0.52 -5.22 31.34
N PHE A 526 -1.32 -6.02 30.66
CA PHE A 526 -1.38 -6.08 29.20
C PHE A 526 -2.78 -6.51 28.80
N ASN A 527 -3.69 -5.56 28.70
CA ASN A 527 -5.12 -5.82 28.48
C ASN A 527 -5.80 -4.68 27.72
N ARG A 528 -7.07 -4.91 27.37
CA ARG A 528 -7.95 -3.87 26.86
C ARG A 528 -8.45 -2.99 28.00
N ALA A 529 -8.43 -1.67 27.82
CA ALA A 529 -8.91 -0.71 28.82
C ALA A 529 -10.44 -0.61 28.86
N ASP A 530 -11.11 -0.92 27.75
CA ASP A 530 -12.57 -0.88 27.58
C ASP A 530 -13.26 -2.17 28.02
N GLN A 531 -12.49 -3.23 28.30
CA GLN A 531 -13.00 -4.49 28.82
C GLN A 531 -12.50 -4.68 30.26
N PRO A 532 -13.34 -5.21 31.17
CA PRO A 532 -12.84 -5.63 32.47
C PRO A 532 -11.72 -6.67 32.26
N ALA A 533 -10.67 -6.59 33.07
CA ALA A 533 -9.61 -7.60 33.03
C ALA A 533 -10.24 -9.00 33.16
N SER A 534 -9.92 -9.91 32.24
CA SER A 534 -10.40 -11.28 32.34
C SER A 534 -9.97 -11.85 33.69
N THR A 535 -10.94 -12.35 34.44
CA THR A 535 -10.60 -13.04 35.68
C THR A 535 -9.98 -14.38 35.32
N LEU A 536 -9.04 -14.87 36.14
CA LEU A 536 -8.38 -16.15 35.89
C LEU A 536 -9.40 -17.31 35.78
N ASP A 537 -10.52 -17.21 36.50
CA ASP A 537 -11.68 -18.12 36.41
C ASP A 537 -12.42 -18.09 35.07
N GLU A 538 -12.40 -16.96 34.37
CA GLU A 538 -13.03 -16.80 33.06
C GLU A 538 -12.13 -17.34 31.95
N ASP A 539 -10.82 -17.19 32.09
CA ASP A 539 -9.84 -17.80 31.19
C ASP A 539 -9.80 -19.33 31.35
N LEU A 540 -9.87 -19.85 32.58
CA LEU A 540 -10.02 -21.29 32.84
C LEU A 540 -11.30 -21.85 32.19
N ARG A 541 -12.44 -21.16 32.35
CA ARG A 541 -13.69 -21.55 31.68
C ARG A 541 -13.61 -21.50 30.16
N ARG A 542 -12.91 -20.52 29.58
CA ARG A 542 -12.71 -20.45 28.12
C ARG A 542 -11.93 -21.65 27.57
N HIS A 543 -11.08 -22.25 28.40
CA HIS A 543 -10.29 -23.43 28.08
C HIS A 543 -10.91 -24.74 28.57
N ASP A 544 -12.17 -24.74 29.01
CA ASP A 544 -12.88 -25.90 29.53
C ASP A 544 -12.17 -26.55 30.74
N LEU A 545 -11.49 -25.70 31.53
CA LEU A 545 -10.75 -26.08 32.74
C LEU A 545 -11.59 -25.80 34.01
N PRO A 546 -11.37 -26.57 35.10
CA PRO A 546 -12.06 -26.38 36.36
C PRO A 546 -11.79 -24.99 36.95
N SER A 547 -12.77 -24.50 37.71
CA SER A 547 -12.68 -23.18 38.35
C SER A 547 -11.57 -23.12 39.40
N MET A 548 -11.12 -21.93 39.74
CA MET A 548 -10.04 -21.68 40.71
C MET A 548 -10.30 -22.33 42.07
N ALA A 549 -11.58 -22.43 42.47
CA ALA A 549 -12.01 -23.09 43.70
C ALA A 549 -11.85 -24.61 43.69
N GLU A 550 -11.85 -25.22 42.50
CA GLU A 550 -11.76 -26.67 42.28
C GLU A 550 -10.32 -27.13 42.04
N LEU A 551 -9.40 -26.19 41.80
CA LEU A 551 -7.98 -26.49 41.60
C LEU A 551 -7.25 -26.76 42.93
N PRO A 552 -6.35 -27.75 42.98
CA PRO A 552 -5.48 -28.02 44.12
C PRO A 552 -4.68 -26.80 44.57
N ASP A 553 -4.43 -26.68 45.88
CA ASP A 553 -3.79 -25.50 46.50
C ASP A 553 -2.43 -25.15 45.88
N PHE A 554 -1.64 -26.14 45.46
CA PHE A 554 -0.35 -25.87 44.82
C PHE A 554 -0.50 -25.20 43.44
N ILE A 555 -1.53 -25.57 42.66
CA ILE A 555 -1.83 -24.95 41.35
C ILE A 555 -2.42 -23.57 41.57
N ARG A 556 -3.33 -23.43 42.54
CA ARG A 556 -3.93 -22.15 42.92
C ARG A 556 -2.87 -21.14 43.35
N ASN A 557 -1.93 -21.54 44.22
CA ASN A 557 -0.85 -20.69 44.68
C ASN A 557 0.12 -20.32 43.56
N ALA A 558 0.41 -21.24 42.62
CA ALA A 558 1.23 -20.97 41.45
C ALA A 558 0.56 -20.01 40.44
N LEU A 559 -0.76 -20.10 40.30
CA LEU A 559 -1.56 -19.24 39.44
C LEU A 559 -1.78 -17.84 40.04
N LEU A 560 -1.88 -17.74 41.37
CA LEU A 560 -1.94 -16.46 42.10
C LEU A 560 -0.59 -15.73 42.15
N THR A 561 0.54 -16.43 42.03
CA THR A 561 1.88 -15.81 41.98
C THR A 561 2.24 -15.27 40.60
N ARG A 562 1.59 -15.72 39.53
CA ARG A 562 1.68 -15.06 38.23
C ARG A 562 0.71 -13.88 38.21
N SER A 563 1.23 -12.67 38.05
CA SER A 563 0.41 -11.51 37.70
C SER A 563 -0.47 -11.89 36.52
N ALA A 564 -1.78 -11.65 36.63
CA ALA A 564 -2.79 -12.00 35.62
C ALA A 564 -2.62 -11.10 34.39
N VAL A 565 -1.56 -11.34 33.63
CA VAL A 565 -1.26 -10.72 32.35
C VAL A 565 -1.91 -11.60 31.30
N ALA A 566 -2.75 -11.01 30.45
CA ALA A 566 -3.36 -11.76 29.37
C ALA A 566 -2.26 -12.34 28.45
N SER A 567 -2.40 -13.60 28.05
CA SER A 567 -1.44 -14.26 27.13
C SER A 567 -1.40 -13.60 25.76
N ARG A 568 -2.50 -12.93 25.38
CA ARG A 568 -2.65 -12.08 24.20
C ARG A 568 -3.79 -11.09 24.42
N VAL A 569 -3.78 -10.01 23.65
CA VAL A 569 -4.93 -9.09 23.52
C VAL A 569 -5.55 -9.31 22.14
N ASP A 570 -6.78 -9.82 22.13
CA ASP A 570 -7.56 -9.99 20.91
C ASP A 570 -8.27 -8.68 20.55
N VAL A 571 -7.95 -8.18 19.36
CA VAL A 571 -8.55 -6.99 18.77
C VAL A 571 -9.68 -7.44 17.85
N GLY A 572 -10.82 -6.76 17.88
CA GLY A 572 -11.95 -7.09 17.03
C GLY A 572 -11.60 -6.95 15.54
N PRO A 573 -12.32 -7.67 14.64
CA PRO A 573 -12.02 -7.68 13.20
C PRO A 573 -12.18 -6.32 12.49
N TYR A 574 -12.81 -5.35 13.15
CA TYR A 574 -13.02 -3.98 12.66
C TYR A 574 -12.45 -2.93 13.62
N GLU A 575 -11.61 -3.37 14.56
CA GLU A 575 -10.97 -2.52 15.55
C GLU A 575 -9.47 -2.35 15.25
N LEU A 576 -8.92 -1.22 15.65
CA LEU A 576 -7.48 -0.94 15.59
C LEU A 576 -6.92 -0.72 16.99
N PRO A 577 -5.78 -1.35 17.34
CA PRO A 577 -5.13 -1.10 18.61
C PRO A 577 -4.72 0.37 18.75
N VAL A 578 -4.99 0.94 19.92
CA VAL A 578 -4.54 2.29 20.28
C VAL A 578 -3.98 2.25 21.69
N LEU A 579 -2.78 2.78 21.90
CA LEU A 579 -2.22 2.89 23.25
C LEU A 579 -3.04 3.89 24.08
N SER A 580 -3.61 3.43 25.18
CA SER A 580 -4.48 4.24 26.07
C SER A 580 -3.76 4.64 27.35
N GLN A 581 -3.12 3.68 28.02
CA GLN A 581 -2.35 3.89 29.24
C GLN A 581 -1.01 3.17 29.14
N PHE A 582 0.06 3.85 29.54
CA PHE A 582 1.40 3.31 29.57
C PHE A 582 2.12 3.71 30.87
N ASP A 583 2.39 2.71 31.71
CA ASP A 583 3.09 2.89 32.99
C ASP A 583 4.41 2.09 32.97
N ILE A 584 5.51 2.76 33.33
CA ILE A 584 6.83 2.11 33.44
C ILE A 584 7.52 2.47 34.74
N SER A 585 7.87 1.45 35.53
CA SER A 585 8.76 1.57 36.69
C SER A 585 10.16 1.05 36.34
N LEU A 586 11.18 1.82 36.71
CA LEU A 586 12.59 1.43 36.52
C LEU A 586 13.20 1.09 37.87
N GLN A 587 13.89 -0.04 37.96
CA GLN A 587 14.61 -0.50 39.15
C GLN A 587 16.07 -0.78 38.78
N VAL A 588 17.01 -0.34 39.61
CA VAL A 588 18.43 -0.66 39.41
C VAL A 588 18.64 -2.14 39.77
N GLY A 589 19.25 -2.89 38.85
CA GLY A 589 19.53 -4.33 39.00
C GLY A 589 20.89 -4.65 39.60
#